data_AF-Q6MEH1-F1
#
_entry.id   AF-Q6MEH1-F1
#
_cell.length_a   1.000
_cell.length_b   1.000
_cell.length_c   1.000
_cell.angle_alpha   90.00
_cell.angle_beta   90.00
_cell.angle_gamma   90.00
#
_symmetry.space_group_name_H-M   'P 1'
#
loop_
_entity.id
_entity.type
_entity.pdbx_description
1 polymer ?
#
loop_
_entity_poly.entity_id
_entity_poly.type
_entity_poly.pdbx_seq_one_letter_code
_entity_poly.pdbx_strand_id
1 'polypeptide(L)'
;MFLNKWFVVFLIFLLSFLGIYFYNSLTDGFRIAHITHQLDFTPFWKTSNLSEHEKKSLKAILDQKYTYLGKGAQSYAFVSADHQYVLKFFKFKNFKPHFLVKLLPSLPPFNHYKQLYLQRKQKKLMSVFNGYDIAYQQNKLESGLIYLHLLPTNFLNYKVTLEDKMGIIHKVDLDSVAFLIQRKGETLGNHLTSLLEQGNQEKAKQAISKIFTMYMQEYQKGIYDRDHSVIDNTGFIGENPFHLDAGKLTRDDLIKQRKFYKKDLEQVAWKIDQWIKKKYPDYYYSISSYLANNYNEWIGEIFDPAKIDLNHYRKNRHVLNQAEE
;
A
#
# COMPACT_ATOMS: atom_id res chain seq x y z
N MET A 1 -7.81 15.56 52.16
CA MET A 1 -6.77 16.32 51.42
C MET A 1 -6.00 15.48 50.37
N PHE A 2 -5.89 14.14 50.50
CA PHE A 2 -5.18 13.30 49.51
C PHE A 2 -5.90 13.09 48.17
N LEU A 3 -7.25 13.12 48.16
CA LEU A 3 -8.05 12.91 46.94
C LEU A 3 -7.78 13.97 45.85
N ASN A 4 -7.45 15.20 46.25
CA ASN A 4 -7.25 16.32 45.33
C ASN A 4 -5.92 16.22 44.55
N LYS A 5 -4.87 15.62 45.14
CA LYS A 5 -3.57 15.45 44.46
C LYS A 5 -3.63 14.40 43.36
N TRP A 6 -4.27 13.26 43.64
CA TRP A 6 -4.44 12.20 42.63
C TRP A 6 -5.36 12.62 41.49
N PHE A 7 -6.39 13.42 41.78
CA PHE A 7 -7.25 13.99 40.75
C PHE A 7 -6.47 14.94 39.81
N VAL A 8 -5.61 15.81 40.34
CA VAL A 8 -4.75 16.68 39.52
C VAL A 8 -3.78 15.86 38.66
N VAL A 9 -3.15 14.82 39.21
CA VAL A 9 -2.27 13.93 38.43
C VAL A 9 -3.03 13.20 37.32
N PHE A 10 -4.23 12.69 37.62
CA PHE A 10 -5.10 12.06 36.64
C PHE A 10 -5.49 13.05 35.52
N LEU A 11 -5.85 14.28 35.87
CA LEU A 11 -6.21 15.32 34.91
C LEU A 11 -5.04 15.69 34.00
N ILE A 12 -3.83 15.83 34.54
CA ILE A 12 -2.62 16.07 33.74
C ILE A 12 -2.37 14.91 32.77
N PHE A 13 -2.52 13.66 33.23
CA PHE A 13 -2.35 12.49 32.38
C PHE A 13 -3.41 12.44 31.27
N LEU A 14 -4.67 12.69 31.61
CA LEU A 14 -5.79 12.74 30.67
C LEU A 14 -5.59 13.85 29.62
N LEU A 15 -5.24 15.07 30.04
CA LEU A 15 -4.99 16.19 29.13
C LEU A 15 -3.77 15.94 28.23
N SER A 16 -2.71 15.32 28.76
CA SER A 16 -1.55 14.92 27.97
C SER A 16 -1.91 13.86 26.93
N PHE A 17 -2.70 12.85 27.34
CA PHE A 17 -3.19 11.82 26.44
C PHE A 17 -4.08 12.40 25.33
N LEU A 18 -5.03 13.26 25.69
CA LEU A 18 -5.89 13.98 24.74
C LEU A 18 -5.06 14.86 23.80
N GLY A 19 -4.10 15.61 24.33
CA GLY A 19 -3.19 16.44 23.52
C GLY A 19 -2.40 15.62 22.49
N ILE A 20 -1.85 14.47 22.90
CA ILE A 20 -1.16 13.54 21.99
C ILE A 20 -2.13 12.96 20.95
N TYR A 21 -3.35 12.59 21.38
CA TYR A 21 -4.37 12.04 20.50
C TYR A 21 -4.78 13.07 19.42
N PHE A 22 -5.13 14.30 19.84
CA PHE A 22 -5.49 15.39 18.93
C PHE A 22 -4.34 15.76 18.01
N TYR A 23 -3.12 15.91 18.53
CA TYR A 23 -1.93 16.18 17.71
C TYR A 23 -1.75 15.11 16.62
N ASN A 24 -1.90 13.82 16.95
CA ASN A 24 -1.76 12.75 15.96
C ASN A 24 -2.92 12.71 14.95
N SER A 25 -4.12 13.15 15.34
CA SER A 25 -5.26 13.28 14.42
C SER A 25 -5.06 14.44 13.43
N LEU A 26 -4.56 15.58 13.93
CA LEU A 26 -4.32 16.79 13.14
C LEU A 26 -3.11 16.66 12.19
N THR A 27 -2.04 16.00 12.62
CA THR A 27 -0.80 15.86 11.82
C THR A 27 -0.70 14.53 11.08
N ASP A 28 -1.63 13.62 11.35
CA ASP A 28 -1.52 12.21 10.98
C ASP A 28 -0.24 11.50 11.46
N GLY A 29 0.49 12.14 12.38
CA GLY A 29 1.79 11.73 12.89
C GLY A 29 2.92 11.89 11.88
N PHE A 30 2.77 12.69 10.82
CA PHE A 30 3.86 13.00 9.89
C PHE A 30 4.98 13.79 10.58
N ARG A 31 6.22 13.35 10.40
CA ARG A 31 7.46 14.02 10.86
C ARG A 31 8.61 13.61 9.94
N ILE A 32 9.58 14.49 9.70
CA ILE A 32 10.78 14.16 8.91
C ILE A 32 11.52 12.95 9.51
N ALA A 33 11.67 12.88 10.83
CA ALA A 33 12.28 11.73 11.50
C ALA A 33 11.56 10.38 11.29
N HIS A 34 10.29 10.38 10.86
CA HIS A 34 9.52 9.18 10.54
C HIS A 34 9.74 8.68 9.11
N ILE A 35 10.29 9.50 8.22
CA ILE A 35 10.62 9.14 6.82
C ILE A 35 12.12 8.90 6.60
N THR A 36 12.96 9.23 7.59
CA THR A 36 14.40 8.93 7.58
C THR A 36 14.70 7.66 8.36
N HIS A 37 15.50 6.75 7.79
CA HIS A 37 16.01 5.57 8.49
C HIS A 37 17.35 5.12 7.93
N GLN A 38 18.30 4.89 8.81
CA GLN A 38 19.52 4.16 8.51
C GLN A 38 19.23 2.66 8.58
N LEU A 39 19.53 1.93 7.50
CA LEU A 39 19.40 0.48 7.47
C LEU A 39 20.63 -0.15 8.15
N ASP A 40 20.38 -1.09 9.07
CA ASP A 40 21.42 -1.80 9.82
C ASP A 40 21.87 -3.10 9.11
N PHE A 41 21.52 -3.27 7.84
CA PHE A 41 21.83 -4.45 7.03
C PHE A 41 22.18 -4.05 5.59
N THR A 42 22.88 -4.93 4.88
CA THR A 42 23.21 -4.73 3.47
C THR A 42 21.97 -4.99 2.61
N PRO A 43 21.39 -3.96 1.96
CA PRO A 43 20.27 -4.15 1.06
C PRO A 43 20.76 -4.75 -0.27
N PHE A 44 19.92 -5.57 -0.91
CA PHE A 44 20.20 -6.10 -2.25
C PHE A 44 19.50 -5.31 -3.36
N TRP A 45 18.57 -4.41 -3.02
CA TRP A 45 17.91 -3.54 -3.99
C TRP A 45 18.92 -2.56 -4.57
N LYS A 46 18.80 -2.30 -5.87
CA LYS A 46 19.64 -1.32 -6.55
C LYS A 46 18.78 -0.11 -6.89
N THR A 47 19.30 1.08 -6.62
CA THR A 47 18.70 2.29 -7.18
C THR A 47 18.87 2.23 -8.70
N SER A 48 17.79 2.49 -9.43
CA SER A 48 17.82 2.40 -10.88
C SER A 48 18.70 3.51 -11.47
N ASN A 49 19.63 3.14 -12.35
CA ASN A 49 20.39 4.10 -13.13
C ASN A 49 19.44 4.73 -14.16
N LEU A 50 19.09 6.00 -13.93
CA LEU A 50 18.26 6.75 -14.85
C LEU A 50 19.10 7.24 -16.03
N SER A 51 18.57 7.11 -17.24
CA SER A 51 19.08 7.84 -18.41
C SER A 51 18.95 9.36 -18.20
N GLU A 52 19.72 10.17 -18.94
CA GLU A 52 19.64 11.63 -18.83
C GLU A 52 18.23 12.17 -19.14
N HIS A 53 17.51 11.53 -20.06
CA HIS A 53 16.11 11.86 -20.36
C HIS A 53 15.18 11.56 -19.17
N GLU A 54 15.34 10.40 -18.54
CA GLU A 54 14.56 10.05 -17.34
C GLU A 54 14.90 10.95 -16.15
N LYS A 55 16.17 11.32 -15.97
CA LYS A 55 16.58 12.30 -14.93
C LYS A 55 15.90 13.65 -15.15
N LYS A 56 15.90 14.16 -16.39
CA LYS A 56 15.24 15.43 -16.73
C LYS A 56 13.72 15.36 -16.48
N SER A 57 13.09 14.26 -16.87
CA SER A 57 11.66 14.03 -16.64
C SER A 57 11.33 13.93 -15.16
N LEU A 58 12.14 13.18 -14.39
CA LEU A 58 12.00 13.04 -12.94
C LEU A 58 12.17 14.39 -12.24
N LYS A 59 13.15 15.18 -12.65
CA LYS A 59 13.37 16.52 -12.11
C LYS A 59 12.16 17.42 -12.33
N ALA A 60 11.57 17.42 -13.52
CA ALA A 60 10.37 18.20 -13.81
C ALA A 60 9.17 17.81 -12.93
N ILE A 61 9.04 16.52 -12.62
CA ILE A 61 8.00 16.03 -11.69
C ILE A 61 8.28 16.53 -10.26
N LEU A 62 9.53 16.46 -9.82
CA LEU A 62 9.96 16.82 -8.46
C LEU A 62 10.08 18.33 -8.20
N ASP A 63 10.24 19.16 -9.24
CA ASP A 63 10.28 20.63 -9.21
C ASP A 63 8.98 21.30 -8.74
N GLN A 64 7.94 20.50 -8.53
CA GLN A 64 6.66 20.96 -8.04
C GLN A 64 6.60 21.00 -6.50
N LYS A 65 5.68 21.82 -5.98
CA LYS A 65 5.24 21.72 -4.59
C LYS A 65 4.34 20.50 -4.43
N TYR A 66 4.51 19.78 -3.33
CA TYR A 66 3.71 18.62 -2.98
C TYR A 66 2.89 18.85 -1.71
N THR A 67 1.59 18.63 -1.78
CA THR A 67 0.67 18.86 -0.64
C THR A 67 0.23 17.54 -0.03
N TYR A 68 0.12 17.48 1.29
CA TYR A 68 -0.29 16.28 2.00
C TYR A 68 -1.63 15.75 1.49
N LEU A 69 -1.62 14.49 1.03
CA LEU A 69 -2.80 13.81 0.53
C LEU A 69 -3.39 12.86 1.58
N GLY A 70 -2.53 12.18 2.35
CA GLY A 70 -2.97 11.21 3.35
C GLY A 70 -1.86 10.28 3.84
N LYS A 71 -2.26 9.28 4.64
CA LYS A 71 -1.36 8.22 5.11
C LYS A 71 -1.95 6.83 4.89
N GLY A 72 -1.09 5.89 4.55
CA GLY A 72 -1.36 4.46 4.66
C GLY A 72 -0.66 3.85 5.89
N ALA A 73 -0.71 2.53 5.97
CA ALA A 73 0.03 1.77 6.98
C ALA A 73 1.55 1.90 6.79
N GLN A 74 2.00 2.02 5.54
CA GLN A 74 3.41 1.93 5.15
C GLN A 74 4.01 3.24 4.65
N SER A 75 3.19 4.21 4.21
CA SER A 75 3.68 5.45 3.60
C SER A 75 2.84 6.69 3.97
N TYR A 76 3.45 7.86 3.86
CA TYR A 76 2.78 9.15 3.75
C TYR A 76 2.73 9.54 2.27
N ALA A 77 1.59 10.04 1.80
CA ALA A 77 1.38 10.41 0.41
C ALA A 77 1.21 11.93 0.29
N PHE A 78 1.84 12.51 -0.71
CA PHE A 78 1.72 13.91 -1.07
C PHE A 78 1.41 14.01 -2.56
N VAL A 79 0.46 14.87 -2.93
CA VAL A 79 0.05 15.08 -4.32
C VAL A 79 0.80 16.28 -4.90
N SER A 80 1.25 16.16 -6.15
CA SER A 80 1.87 17.24 -6.90
C SER A 80 0.90 18.39 -7.17
N ALA A 81 1.43 19.59 -7.44
CA ALA A 81 0.64 20.78 -7.73
C ALA A 81 -0.25 20.63 -8.99
N ASP A 82 0.21 19.89 -9.99
CA ASP A 82 -0.57 19.56 -11.20
C ASP A 82 -1.59 18.42 -11.01
N HIS A 83 -1.65 17.84 -9.80
CA HIS A 83 -2.46 16.68 -9.45
C HIS A 83 -2.26 15.44 -10.35
N GLN A 84 -1.13 15.31 -11.03
CA GLN A 84 -0.83 14.14 -11.87
C GLN A 84 -0.01 13.07 -11.16
N TYR A 85 0.66 13.43 -10.06
CA TYR A 85 1.63 12.57 -9.39
C TYR A 85 1.40 12.50 -7.88
N VAL A 86 1.80 11.38 -7.30
CA VAL A 86 1.85 11.15 -5.86
C VAL A 86 3.27 10.79 -5.46
N LEU A 87 3.86 11.62 -4.63
CA LEU A 87 5.14 11.35 -3.97
C LEU A 87 4.84 10.66 -2.63
N LYS A 88 5.36 9.45 -2.45
CA LYS A 88 5.16 8.68 -1.21
C LYS A 88 6.48 8.48 -0.47
N PHE A 89 6.47 8.73 0.83
CA PHE A 89 7.58 8.46 1.74
C PHE A 89 7.27 7.31 2.68
N PHE A 90 8.24 6.41 2.89
CA PHE A 90 8.04 5.25 3.76
C PHE A 90 7.97 5.63 5.24
N LYS A 91 7.11 4.94 5.99
CA LYS A 91 6.85 5.15 7.43
C LYS A 91 7.69 4.26 8.30
N PHE A 92 8.90 4.70 8.62
CA PHE A 92 9.84 3.90 9.41
C PHE A 92 9.48 3.75 10.89
N LYS A 93 8.57 4.55 11.44
CA LYS A 93 8.06 4.34 12.82
C LYS A 93 7.57 2.91 13.06
N ASN A 94 7.00 2.26 12.05
CA ASN A 94 6.48 0.90 12.16
C ASN A 94 7.55 -0.19 11.97
N PHE A 95 8.70 0.16 11.40
CA PHE A 95 9.83 -0.75 11.13
C PHE A 95 10.95 -0.60 12.16
N LYS A 96 11.07 0.55 12.82
CA LYS A 96 12.03 0.77 13.90
C LYS A 96 11.63 0.00 15.16
N PRO A 97 12.60 -0.55 15.91
CA PRO A 97 12.30 -1.12 17.20
C PRO A 97 11.85 -0.04 18.18
N HIS A 98 10.91 -0.41 19.06
CA HIS A 98 10.48 0.49 20.12
C HIS A 98 11.64 0.73 21.08
N PHE A 99 11.81 1.94 21.60
CA PHE A 99 12.96 2.29 22.45
C PHE A 99 13.06 1.36 23.68
N LEU A 100 11.93 0.96 24.26
CA LEU A 100 11.88 0.01 25.38
C LEU A 100 12.54 -1.34 25.05
N VAL A 101 12.41 -1.83 23.81
CA VAL A 101 13.06 -3.08 23.39
C VAL A 101 14.59 -2.92 23.33
N LYS A 102 15.09 -1.70 23.07
CA LYS A 102 16.52 -1.42 23.12
C LYS A 102 17.07 -1.49 24.55
N LEU A 103 16.26 -1.13 25.54
CA LEU A 103 16.61 -1.14 26.98
C LEU A 103 16.59 -2.53 27.62
N LEU A 104 16.00 -3.53 26.96
CA LEU A 104 16.00 -4.91 27.49
C LEU A 104 17.44 -5.45 27.61
N PRO A 105 17.76 -6.15 28.72
CA PRO A 105 19.09 -6.69 28.97
C PRO A 105 19.44 -7.78 27.95
N SER A 106 20.74 -7.94 27.68
CA SER A 106 21.26 -8.95 26.74
C SER A 106 21.34 -10.37 27.35
N LEU A 107 20.48 -10.68 28.32
CA LEU A 107 20.43 -11.96 29.04
C LEU A 107 19.16 -12.75 28.67
N PRO A 108 19.18 -14.10 28.67
CA PRO A 108 17.97 -14.90 28.50
C PRO A 108 16.94 -14.63 29.62
N PRO A 109 15.61 -14.64 29.32
CA PRO A 109 14.98 -14.84 28.01
C PRO A 109 14.88 -13.56 27.15
N PHE A 110 15.26 -12.40 27.69
CA PHE A 110 15.09 -11.10 27.05
C PHE A 110 15.87 -10.95 25.75
N ASN A 111 17.09 -11.51 25.67
CA ASN A 111 17.89 -11.46 24.45
C ASN A 111 17.20 -12.21 23.29
N HIS A 112 16.64 -13.39 23.55
CA HIS A 112 15.91 -14.16 22.54
C HIS A 112 14.68 -13.40 22.03
N TYR A 113 13.89 -12.83 22.95
CA TYR A 113 12.76 -11.98 22.59
C TYR A 113 13.19 -10.78 21.73
N LYS A 114 14.26 -10.08 22.14
CA LYS A 114 14.81 -8.91 21.44
C LYS A 114 15.23 -9.27 20.01
N GLN A 115 15.94 -10.39 19.82
CA GLN A 115 16.35 -10.88 18.50
C GLN A 115 15.16 -11.21 17.61
N LEU A 116 14.18 -11.99 18.11
CA LEU A 116 12.98 -12.32 17.35
C LEU A 116 12.19 -11.06 16.96
N TYR A 117 12.07 -10.09 17.86
CA TYR A 117 11.40 -8.84 17.59
C TYR A 117 12.10 -8.04 16.49
N LEU A 118 13.43 -7.91 16.56
CA LEU A 118 14.23 -7.22 15.53
C LEU A 118 14.13 -7.92 14.17
N GLN A 119 14.26 -9.25 14.15
CA GLN A 119 14.10 -10.05 12.92
C GLN A 119 12.72 -9.86 12.29
N ARG A 120 11.63 -9.86 13.07
CA ARG A 120 10.28 -9.59 12.56
C ARG A 120 10.15 -8.21 11.93
N LYS A 121 10.75 -7.19 12.54
CA LYS A 121 10.76 -5.82 12.01
C LYS A 121 11.53 -5.73 10.69
N GLN A 122 12.70 -6.34 10.64
CA GLN A 122 13.51 -6.42 9.42
C GLN A 122 12.77 -7.16 8.31
N LYS A 123 12.24 -8.36 8.58
CA LYS A 123 11.44 -9.15 7.60
C LYS A 123 10.26 -8.35 7.06
N LYS A 124 9.58 -7.56 7.91
CA LYS A 124 8.48 -6.70 7.48
C LYS A 124 8.95 -5.59 6.54
N LEU A 125 10.08 -4.94 6.85
CA LEU A 125 10.66 -3.91 5.97
C LEU A 125 11.10 -4.52 4.63
N MET A 126 11.84 -5.63 4.66
CA MET A 126 12.26 -6.36 3.46
C MET A 126 11.07 -6.73 2.58
N SER A 127 10.01 -7.27 3.19
CA SER A 127 8.79 -7.64 2.46
C SER A 127 8.14 -6.45 1.76
N VAL A 128 8.15 -5.26 2.37
CA VAL A 128 7.55 -4.06 1.76
C VAL A 128 8.40 -3.58 0.59
N PHE A 129 9.71 -3.48 0.81
CA PHE A 129 10.64 -2.99 -0.21
C PHE A 129 10.72 -3.96 -1.39
N ASN A 130 10.68 -5.27 -1.15
CA ASN A 130 10.57 -6.28 -2.20
C ASN A 130 9.30 -6.13 -3.04
N GLY A 131 8.16 -5.85 -2.40
CA GLY A 131 6.91 -5.62 -3.13
C GLY A 131 7.02 -4.44 -4.10
N TYR A 132 7.57 -3.31 -3.63
CA TYR A 132 7.80 -2.15 -4.48
C TYR A 132 8.88 -2.37 -5.54
N ASP A 133 9.94 -3.13 -5.26
CA ASP A 133 10.96 -3.48 -6.24
C ASP A 133 10.38 -4.36 -7.36
N ILE A 134 9.58 -5.38 -7.02
CA ILE A 134 8.83 -6.19 -8.00
C ILE A 134 7.91 -5.30 -8.83
N ALA A 135 7.17 -4.41 -8.17
CA ALA A 135 6.28 -3.46 -8.84
C ALA A 135 7.03 -2.61 -9.86
N TYR A 136 8.18 -2.07 -9.47
CA TYR A 136 8.96 -1.18 -10.32
C TYR A 136 9.67 -1.90 -11.47
N GLN A 137 10.24 -3.07 -11.22
CA GLN A 137 11.06 -3.80 -12.19
C GLN A 137 10.21 -4.65 -13.16
N GLN A 138 9.09 -5.21 -12.69
CA GLN A 138 8.35 -6.26 -13.42
C GLN A 138 6.87 -5.91 -13.67
N ASN A 139 6.31 -4.93 -12.94
CA ASN A 139 4.89 -4.58 -13.00
C ASN A 139 4.67 -3.06 -13.03
N LYS A 140 5.54 -2.35 -13.77
CA LYS A 140 5.65 -0.88 -13.70
C LYS A 140 4.38 -0.18 -14.19
N LEU A 141 3.76 -0.71 -15.25
CA LEU A 141 2.54 -0.16 -15.83
C LEU A 141 1.37 -0.33 -14.87
N GLU A 142 1.16 -1.55 -14.38
CA GLU A 142 0.05 -1.95 -13.51
C GLU A 142 0.26 -1.49 -12.06
N SER A 143 1.44 -0.97 -11.70
CA SER A 143 1.66 -0.26 -10.43
C SER A 143 1.66 1.26 -10.58
N GLY A 144 1.64 1.79 -11.81
CA GLY A 144 1.73 3.23 -12.07
C GLY A 144 3.00 3.88 -11.51
N LEU A 145 4.03 3.10 -11.17
CA LEU A 145 5.28 3.62 -10.60
C LEU A 145 6.12 4.30 -11.67
N ILE A 146 6.57 5.51 -11.37
CA ILE A 146 7.44 6.29 -12.24
C ILE A 146 8.88 6.13 -11.78
N TYR A 147 9.10 6.23 -10.47
CA TYR A 147 10.42 6.16 -9.86
C TYR A 147 10.37 5.52 -8.48
N LEU A 148 11.43 4.80 -8.13
CA LEU A 148 11.60 4.11 -6.86
C LEU A 148 13.01 4.38 -6.30
N HIS A 149 13.07 4.92 -5.09
CA HIS A 149 14.28 5.22 -4.35
C HIS A 149 14.22 4.58 -2.97
N LEU A 150 14.83 3.41 -2.81
CA LEU A 150 14.76 2.65 -1.55
C LEU A 150 15.95 2.92 -0.61
N LEU A 151 17.06 3.40 -1.16
CA LEU A 151 18.34 3.53 -0.46
C LEU A 151 18.86 4.96 -0.56
N PRO A 152 19.57 5.46 0.46
CA PRO A 152 20.25 6.74 0.36
C PRO A 152 21.23 6.77 -0.81
N THR A 153 21.33 7.91 -1.47
CA THR A 153 22.23 8.16 -2.60
C THR A 153 22.96 9.49 -2.42
N ASN A 154 23.72 9.93 -3.43
CA ASN A 154 24.41 11.23 -3.45
C ASN A 154 24.39 11.85 -4.86
N PHE A 155 23.50 11.37 -5.72
CA PHE A 155 23.50 11.71 -7.14
C PHE A 155 22.21 12.40 -7.59
N LEU A 156 21.12 12.33 -6.81
CA LEU A 156 19.90 13.06 -7.14
C LEU A 156 20.10 14.56 -6.92
N ASN A 157 20.82 14.92 -5.87
CA ASN A 157 21.14 16.27 -5.41
C ASN A 157 19.92 17.19 -5.42
N TYR A 158 18.81 16.67 -4.90
CA TYR A 158 17.49 17.29 -5.05
C TYR A 158 16.75 17.44 -3.74
N LYS A 159 16.16 18.64 -3.52
CA LYS A 159 15.31 18.93 -2.36
C LYS A 159 13.88 19.20 -2.80
N VAL A 160 12.95 18.38 -2.35
CA VAL A 160 11.52 18.58 -2.63
C VAL A 160 10.87 19.45 -1.57
N THR A 161 9.88 20.25 -1.98
CA THR A 161 9.07 21.08 -1.09
C THR A 161 7.75 20.37 -0.77
N LEU A 162 7.55 20.03 0.50
CA LEU A 162 6.34 19.39 1.00
C LEU A 162 5.54 20.36 1.86
N GLU A 163 4.23 20.41 1.69
CA GLU A 163 3.29 21.01 2.63
C GLU A 163 2.57 19.90 3.38
N ASP A 164 2.71 19.89 4.71
CA ASP A 164 2.04 18.89 5.55
C ASP A 164 0.55 19.20 5.77
N LYS A 165 -0.15 18.33 6.51
CA LYS A 165 -1.58 18.47 6.80
C LYS A 165 -1.95 19.78 7.52
N MET A 166 -1.00 20.39 8.21
CA MET A 166 -1.18 21.64 8.95
C MET A 166 -0.76 22.87 8.13
N GLY A 167 -0.39 22.70 6.85
CA GLY A 167 0.11 23.77 6.00
C GLY A 167 1.58 24.14 6.24
N ILE A 168 2.31 23.37 7.07
CA ILE A 168 3.72 23.65 7.36
C ILE A 168 4.57 23.16 6.19
N ILE A 169 5.46 24.03 5.73
CA ILE A 169 6.37 23.74 4.61
C ILE A 169 7.65 23.08 5.11
N HIS A 170 8.00 21.94 4.52
CA HIS A 170 9.21 21.18 4.77
C HIS A 170 10.04 21.10 3.49
N LYS A 171 11.36 21.25 3.60
CA LYS A 171 12.30 20.92 2.52
C LYS A 171 12.97 19.60 2.85
N VAL A 172 12.79 18.60 2.00
CA VAL A 172 13.31 17.24 2.21
C VAL A 172 14.36 16.92 1.17
N ASP A 173 15.54 16.54 1.63
CA ASP A 173 16.63 16.05 0.78
C ASP A 173 16.34 14.60 0.35
N LEU A 174 16.12 14.41 -0.95
CA LEU A 174 15.70 13.13 -1.52
C LEU A 174 16.82 12.08 -1.54
N ASP A 175 18.09 12.49 -1.54
CA ASP A 175 19.21 11.57 -1.42
C ASP A 175 19.23 10.88 -0.04
N SER A 176 18.61 11.47 0.97
CA SER A 176 18.66 10.98 2.36
C SER A 176 17.47 10.12 2.81
N VAL A 177 16.44 9.98 1.97
CA VAL A 177 15.17 9.32 2.34
C VAL A 177 14.72 8.30 1.31
N ALA A 178 14.02 7.26 1.77
CA ALA A 178 13.35 6.33 0.88
C ALA A 178 12.01 6.92 0.42
N PHE A 179 11.78 6.92 -0.89
CA PHE A 179 10.56 7.43 -1.50
C PHE A 179 10.24 6.72 -2.81
N LEU A 180 9.03 6.97 -3.31
CA LEU A 180 8.61 6.58 -4.65
C LEU A 180 7.72 7.66 -5.25
N ILE A 181 7.67 7.67 -6.57
CA ILE A 181 6.73 8.50 -7.33
C ILE A 181 5.82 7.57 -8.10
N GLN A 182 4.53 7.82 -7.98
CA GLN A 182 3.47 7.09 -8.66
C GLN A 182 2.58 8.08 -9.41
N ARG A 183 1.99 7.66 -10.53
CA ARG A 183 0.89 8.41 -11.15
C ARG A 183 -0.28 8.50 -10.17
N LYS A 184 -0.95 9.64 -10.13
CA LYS A 184 -2.18 9.80 -9.36
C LYS A 184 -3.33 9.14 -10.12
N GLY A 185 -4.12 8.35 -9.40
CA GLY A 185 -5.38 7.80 -9.88
C GLY A 185 -6.45 7.88 -8.80
N GLU A 186 -7.63 7.38 -9.11
CA GLU A 186 -8.73 7.20 -8.15
C GLU A 186 -8.87 5.74 -7.74
N THR A 187 -9.41 5.47 -6.55
CA THR A 187 -9.66 4.09 -6.10
C THR A 187 -10.74 3.42 -6.94
N LEU A 188 -10.72 2.08 -7.03
CA LEU A 188 -11.77 1.31 -7.71
C LEU A 188 -13.15 1.65 -7.15
N GLY A 189 -13.28 1.76 -5.82
CA GLY A 189 -14.55 2.13 -5.19
C GLY A 189 -15.07 3.50 -5.61
N ASN A 190 -14.19 4.50 -5.74
CA ASN A 190 -14.58 5.84 -6.19
C ASN A 190 -14.92 5.85 -7.69
N HIS A 191 -14.12 5.15 -8.50
CA HIS A 191 -14.35 5.03 -9.94
C HIS A 191 -15.72 4.38 -10.24
N LEU A 192 -16.01 3.23 -9.61
CA LEU A 192 -17.30 2.56 -9.76
C LEU A 192 -18.46 3.40 -9.24
N THR A 193 -18.26 4.14 -8.14
CA THR A 193 -19.27 5.06 -7.60
C THR A 193 -19.63 6.12 -8.63
N SER A 194 -18.63 6.81 -9.18
CA SER A 194 -18.81 7.84 -10.21
C SER A 194 -19.57 7.31 -11.43
N LEU A 195 -19.21 6.11 -11.91
CA LEU A 195 -19.87 5.50 -13.06
C LEU A 195 -21.33 5.12 -12.78
N LEU A 196 -21.62 4.54 -11.62
CA LEU A 196 -22.97 4.06 -11.28
C LEU A 196 -23.92 5.20 -10.91
N GLU A 197 -23.44 6.24 -10.22
CA GLU A 197 -24.24 7.45 -9.94
C GLU A 197 -24.61 8.20 -11.21
N GLN A 198 -23.80 8.09 -12.27
CA GLN A 198 -24.09 8.65 -13.60
C GLN A 198 -24.94 7.72 -14.48
N GLY A 199 -25.36 6.55 -13.98
CA GLY A 199 -26.10 5.55 -14.77
C GLY A 199 -25.27 4.83 -15.83
N ASN A 200 -23.95 4.99 -15.84
CA ASN A 200 -23.02 4.39 -16.82
C ASN A 200 -22.68 2.94 -16.46
N GLN A 201 -23.70 2.09 -16.34
CA GLN A 201 -23.57 0.70 -15.90
C GLN A 201 -22.63 -0.13 -16.80
N GLU A 202 -22.66 0.08 -18.11
CA GLU A 202 -21.79 -0.65 -19.05
C GLU A 202 -20.31 -0.29 -18.86
N LYS A 203 -19.99 0.97 -18.55
CA LYS A 203 -18.63 1.37 -18.21
C LYS A 203 -18.17 0.75 -16.89
N ALA A 204 -19.06 0.62 -15.90
CA ALA A 204 -18.74 -0.03 -14.64
C ALA A 204 -18.41 -1.52 -14.85
N LYS A 205 -19.18 -2.21 -15.70
CA LYS A 205 -18.87 -3.59 -16.13
C LYS A 205 -17.51 -3.68 -16.81
N GLN A 206 -17.23 -2.78 -17.76
CA GLN A 206 -15.92 -2.73 -18.44
C GLN A 206 -14.76 -2.47 -17.46
N ALA A 207 -14.94 -1.60 -16.46
CA ALA A 207 -13.94 -1.35 -15.44
C ALA A 207 -13.64 -2.63 -14.62
N ILE A 208 -14.66 -3.38 -14.22
CA ILE A 208 -14.50 -4.67 -13.53
C ILE A 208 -13.71 -5.67 -14.40
N SER A 209 -14.02 -5.75 -15.70
CA SER A 209 -13.29 -6.61 -16.64
C SER A 209 -11.83 -6.24 -16.76
N LYS A 210 -11.52 -4.94 -16.78
CA LYS A 210 -10.14 -4.45 -16.83
C LYS A 210 -9.39 -4.82 -15.54
N ILE A 211 -10.04 -4.75 -14.38
CA ILE A 211 -9.44 -5.22 -13.12
C ILE A 211 -9.07 -6.71 -13.20
N PHE A 212 -9.99 -7.59 -13.60
CA PHE A 212 -9.66 -9.01 -13.74
C PHE A 212 -8.56 -9.26 -14.76
N THR A 213 -8.57 -8.54 -15.88
CA THR A 213 -7.51 -8.62 -16.90
C THR A 213 -6.14 -8.28 -16.30
N MET A 214 -6.06 -7.21 -15.49
CA MET A 214 -4.82 -6.82 -14.79
C MET A 214 -4.32 -7.94 -13.87
N TYR A 215 -5.19 -8.49 -13.01
CA TYR A 215 -4.83 -9.59 -12.13
C TYR A 215 -4.37 -10.84 -12.91
N MET A 216 -5.07 -11.20 -13.99
CA MET A 216 -4.68 -12.34 -14.82
C MET A 216 -3.32 -12.16 -15.49
N GLN A 217 -3.01 -10.95 -15.98
CA GLN A 217 -1.70 -10.62 -16.52
C GLN A 217 -0.60 -10.74 -15.46
N GLU A 218 -0.87 -10.35 -14.22
CA GLU A 218 0.07 -10.51 -13.11
C GLU A 218 0.31 -11.98 -12.76
N TYR A 219 -0.75 -12.78 -12.68
CA TYR A 219 -0.62 -14.21 -12.40
C TYR A 219 0.20 -14.94 -13.47
N GLN A 220 0.03 -14.56 -14.75
CA GLN A 220 0.86 -15.08 -15.85
C GLN A 220 2.35 -14.73 -15.68
N LYS A 221 2.68 -13.58 -15.07
CA LYS A 221 4.05 -13.19 -14.71
C LYS A 221 4.55 -13.90 -13.44
N GLY A 222 3.69 -14.60 -12.71
CA GLY A 222 3.99 -15.19 -11.40
C GLY A 222 3.93 -14.17 -10.27
N ILE A 223 3.23 -13.05 -10.47
CA ILE A 223 3.11 -11.94 -9.52
C ILE A 223 1.68 -11.93 -8.98
N TYR A 224 1.54 -11.68 -7.67
CA TYR A 224 0.22 -11.47 -7.06
C TYR A 224 0.33 -10.59 -5.81
N ASP A 225 -0.78 -9.95 -5.45
CA ASP A 225 -0.90 -9.19 -4.21
C ASP A 225 -1.43 -10.08 -3.07
N ARG A 226 -0.73 -10.08 -1.95
CA ARG A 226 -1.17 -10.77 -0.72
C ARG A 226 -2.25 -9.99 0.06
N ASP A 227 -2.61 -8.79 -0.37
CA ASP A 227 -3.70 -8.00 0.19
C ASP A 227 -4.86 -7.80 -0.77
N HIS A 228 -5.87 -8.61 -0.59
CA HIS A 228 -7.08 -8.61 -1.41
C HIS A 228 -8.06 -7.48 -1.07
N SER A 229 -7.58 -6.33 -0.60
CA SER A 229 -8.41 -5.14 -0.39
C SER A 229 -8.61 -4.39 -1.72
N VAL A 230 -9.07 -5.11 -2.75
CA VAL A 230 -9.12 -4.63 -4.16
C VAL A 230 -9.83 -3.28 -4.30
N ILE A 231 -10.93 -3.06 -3.58
CA ILE A 231 -11.73 -1.82 -3.66
C ILE A 231 -10.92 -0.57 -3.32
N ASP A 232 -10.01 -0.69 -2.35
CA ASP A 232 -9.25 0.43 -1.79
C ASP A 232 -7.79 0.46 -2.30
N ASN A 233 -7.23 -0.70 -2.62
CA ASN A 233 -5.83 -0.86 -3.02
C ASN A 233 -5.63 -0.92 -4.54
N THR A 234 -6.70 -1.04 -5.33
CA THR A 234 -6.63 -0.86 -6.79
C THR A 234 -7.36 0.40 -7.20
N GLY A 235 -7.02 0.91 -8.37
CA GLY A 235 -7.54 2.16 -8.86
C GLY A 235 -7.46 2.27 -10.37
N PHE A 236 -7.81 3.46 -10.87
CA PHE A 236 -7.77 3.79 -12.28
C PHE A 236 -6.98 5.08 -12.53
N ILE A 237 -6.20 5.06 -13.61
CA ILE A 237 -5.59 6.26 -14.21
C ILE A 237 -6.22 6.43 -15.59
N GLY A 238 -7.21 7.32 -15.69
CA GLY A 238 -8.10 7.35 -16.84
C GLY A 238 -8.88 6.03 -16.90
N GLU A 239 -8.69 5.27 -17.96
CA GLU A 239 -9.36 3.98 -18.14
C GLU A 239 -8.51 2.75 -17.82
N ASN A 240 -7.26 2.95 -17.36
CA ASN A 240 -6.34 1.85 -17.11
C ASN A 240 -6.30 1.52 -15.61
N PRO A 241 -6.49 0.24 -15.23
CA PRO A 241 -6.39 -0.19 -13.85
C PRO A 241 -4.94 -0.20 -13.38
N PHE A 242 -4.73 0.02 -12.07
CA PHE A 242 -3.42 -0.12 -11.44
C PHE A 242 -3.54 -0.40 -9.93
N HIS A 243 -2.47 -0.87 -9.32
CA HIS A 243 -2.30 -1.01 -7.87
C HIS A 243 -1.89 0.31 -7.23
N LEU A 244 -2.71 0.82 -6.31
CA LEU A 244 -2.40 1.98 -5.47
C LEU A 244 -1.38 1.62 -4.38
N ASP A 245 -1.41 0.40 -3.85
CA ASP A 245 -0.42 -0.11 -2.89
C ASP A 245 0.23 -1.37 -3.43
N ALA A 246 1.50 -1.26 -3.83
CA ALA A 246 2.27 -2.38 -4.33
C ALA A 246 3.20 -3.01 -3.28
N GLY A 247 3.15 -2.54 -2.03
CA GLY A 247 4.06 -2.98 -0.96
C GLY A 247 3.86 -4.42 -0.50
N LYS A 248 2.89 -5.13 -1.06
CA LYS A 248 2.59 -6.53 -0.72
C LYS A 248 2.64 -7.47 -1.92
N LEU A 249 3.02 -6.96 -3.10
CA LEU A 249 3.31 -7.80 -4.26
C LEU A 249 4.38 -8.84 -3.90
N THR A 250 4.18 -10.04 -4.37
CA THR A 250 5.10 -11.16 -4.19
C THR A 250 5.17 -11.94 -5.49
N ARG A 251 6.31 -12.61 -5.69
CA ARG A 251 6.53 -13.50 -6.81
C ARG A 251 6.49 -14.94 -6.33
N ASP A 252 5.68 -15.75 -6.98
CA ASP A 252 5.55 -17.19 -6.75
C ASP A 252 5.04 -17.83 -8.05
N ASP A 253 5.84 -18.69 -8.68
CA ASP A 253 5.47 -19.32 -9.93
C ASP A 253 4.30 -20.30 -9.77
N LEU A 254 3.96 -20.73 -8.55
CA LEU A 254 2.76 -21.53 -8.29
C LEU A 254 1.49 -20.78 -8.68
N ILE A 255 1.46 -19.45 -8.53
CA ILE A 255 0.28 -18.65 -8.90
C ILE A 255 -0.04 -18.74 -10.39
N LYS A 256 0.91 -19.12 -11.26
CA LYS A 256 0.65 -19.33 -12.69
C LYS A 256 -0.29 -20.50 -12.95
N GLN A 257 -0.39 -21.45 -12.02
CA GLN A 257 -1.24 -22.61 -12.18
C GLN A 257 -2.66 -22.28 -11.73
N ARG A 258 -3.65 -22.72 -12.51
CA ARG A 258 -5.08 -22.45 -12.28
C ARG A 258 -5.55 -22.74 -10.86
N LYS A 259 -5.06 -23.83 -10.27
CA LYS A 259 -5.41 -24.21 -8.88
C LYS A 259 -5.11 -23.10 -7.87
N PHE A 260 -4.07 -22.31 -8.08
CA PHE A 260 -3.64 -21.27 -7.16
C PHE A 260 -4.25 -19.91 -7.51
N TYR A 261 -4.14 -19.43 -8.75
CA TYR A 261 -4.72 -18.11 -9.09
C TYR A 261 -6.24 -18.08 -8.97
N LYS A 262 -6.93 -19.21 -9.18
CA LYS A 262 -8.39 -19.28 -9.02
C LYS A 262 -8.82 -18.79 -7.64
N LYS A 263 -8.16 -19.26 -6.58
CA LYS A 263 -8.50 -18.89 -5.20
C LYS A 263 -8.29 -17.39 -4.95
N ASP A 264 -7.24 -16.83 -5.53
CA ASP A 264 -6.94 -15.40 -5.43
C ASP A 264 -8.00 -14.56 -6.17
N LEU A 265 -8.32 -14.96 -7.40
CA LEU A 265 -9.31 -14.30 -8.26
C LEU A 265 -10.72 -14.38 -7.68
N GLU A 266 -11.12 -15.51 -7.07
CA GLU A 266 -12.39 -15.65 -6.34
C GLU A 266 -12.52 -14.61 -5.23
N GLN A 267 -11.42 -14.33 -4.53
CA GLN A 267 -11.42 -13.34 -3.46
C GLN A 267 -11.56 -11.92 -4.00
N VAL A 268 -10.90 -11.61 -5.12
CA VAL A 268 -11.06 -10.33 -5.84
C VAL A 268 -12.51 -10.16 -6.29
N ALA A 269 -13.07 -11.18 -6.96
CA ALA A 269 -14.44 -11.20 -7.45
C ALA A 269 -15.46 -11.00 -6.31
N TRP A 270 -15.30 -11.73 -5.21
CA TRP A 270 -16.15 -11.63 -4.03
C TRP A 270 -16.14 -10.23 -3.41
N LYS A 271 -14.98 -9.59 -3.31
CA LYS A 271 -14.89 -8.23 -2.74
C LYS A 271 -15.64 -7.21 -3.58
N ILE A 272 -15.55 -7.31 -4.90
CA ILE A 272 -16.30 -6.47 -5.83
C ILE A 272 -17.79 -6.74 -5.68
N ASP A 273 -18.21 -8.01 -5.72
CA ASP A 273 -19.61 -8.42 -5.55
C ASP A 273 -20.23 -7.86 -4.26
N GLN A 274 -19.55 -8.04 -3.12
CA GLN A 274 -20.03 -7.54 -1.83
C GLN A 274 -20.10 -6.01 -1.76
N TRP A 275 -19.14 -5.33 -2.38
CA TRP A 275 -19.16 -3.87 -2.42
C TRP A 275 -20.37 -3.36 -3.21
N ILE A 276 -20.63 -3.95 -4.38
CA ILE A 276 -21.80 -3.61 -5.22
C ILE A 276 -23.09 -3.92 -4.48
N LYS A 277 -23.22 -5.12 -3.89
CA LYS A 277 -24.41 -5.53 -3.13
C LYS A 277 -24.77 -4.53 -2.03
N LYS A 278 -23.75 -4.02 -1.35
CA LYS A 278 -23.92 -3.10 -0.22
C LYS A 278 -24.21 -1.67 -0.65
N LYS A 279 -23.50 -1.16 -1.66
CA LYS A 279 -23.57 0.26 -2.06
C LYS A 279 -24.58 0.57 -3.16
N TYR A 280 -24.80 -0.38 -4.08
CA TYR A 280 -25.58 -0.20 -5.30
C TYR A 280 -26.53 -1.40 -5.53
N PRO A 281 -27.47 -1.65 -4.60
CA PRO A 281 -28.36 -2.80 -4.67
C PRO A 281 -29.19 -2.85 -5.96
N ASP A 282 -29.57 -1.70 -6.51
CA ASP A 282 -30.34 -1.61 -7.76
C ASP A 282 -29.57 -2.13 -8.98
N TYR A 283 -28.25 -2.00 -8.97
CA TYR A 283 -27.37 -2.50 -10.03
C TYR A 283 -26.84 -3.91 -9.76
N TYR A 284 -27.05 -4.44 -8.56
CA TYR A 284 -26.40 -5.66 -8.07
C TYR A 284 -26.64 -6.86 -8.97
N TYR A 285 -27.90 -7.14 -9.34
CA TYR A 285 -28.21 -8.33 -10.14
C TYR A 285 -27.47 -8.31 -11.48
N SER A 286 -27.54 -7.20 -12.22
CA SER A 286 -26.91 -7.14 -13.54
C SER A 286 -25.38 -7.15 -13.48
N ILE A 287 -24.79 -6.47 -12.48
CA ILE A 287 -23.33 -6.47 -12.32
C ILE A 287 -22.82 -7.82 -11.81
N SER A 288 -23.52 -8.45 -10.86
CA SER A 288 -23.15 -9.76 -10.32
C SER A 288 -23.25 -10.85 -11.40
N SER A 289 -24.29 -10.84 -12.24
CA SER A 289 -24.38 -11.73 -13.41
C SER A 289 -23.23 -11.50 -14.40
N TYR A 290 -22.88 -10.23 -14.66
CA TYR A 290 -21.74 -9.91 -15.54
C TYR A 290 -20.41 -10.39 -14.95
N LEU A 291 -20.19 -10.15 -13.66
CA LEU A 291 -19.00 -10.60 -12.93
C LEU A 291 -18.88 -12.12 -12.94
N ALA A 292 -19.99 -12.85 -12.75
CA ALA A 292 -20.00 -14.31 -12.82
C ALA A 292 -19.68 -14.83 -14.23
N ASN A 293 -20.21 -14.19 -15.28
CA ASN A 293 -19.89 -14.54 -16.66
C ASN A 293 -18.41 -14.29 -16.97
N ASN A 294 -17.88 -13.13 -16.60
CA ASN A 294 -16.48 -12.79 -16.82
C ASN A 294 -15.54 -13.74 -16.06
N TYR A 295 -15.84 -14.05 -14.80
CA TYR A 295 -15.10 -15.06 -14.03
C TYR A 295 -15.12 -16.43 -14.73
N ASN A 296 -16.28 -16.84 -15.25
CA ASN A 296 -16.42 -18.10 -15.98
C ASN A 296 -15.63 -18.11 -17.30
N GLU A 297 -15.44 -16.98 -17.99
CA GLU A 297 -14.57 -16.91 -19.17
C GLU A 297 -13.11 -17.24 -18.85
N TRP A 298 -12.61 -16.79 -17.69
CA TRP A 298 -11.22 -17.05 -17.27
C TRP A 298 -11.03 -18.41 -16.61
N ILE A 299 -11.98 -18.83 -15.79
CA ILE A 299 -11.86 -20.03 -14.97
C ILE A 299 -12.56 -21.23 -15.60
N GLY A 300 -13.59 -21.04 -16.42
CA GLY A 300 -14.44 -22.13 -16.92
C GLY A 300 -15.31 -22.75 -15.83
N GLU A 301 -15.62 -21.99 -14.77
CA GLU A 301 -16.51 -22.40 -13.68
C GLU A 301 -17.45 -21.25 -13.30
N ILE A 302 -18.63 -21.60 -12.79
CA ILE A 302 -19.61 -20.62 -12.31
C ILE A 302 -19.12 -20.02 -11.00
N PHE A 303 -18.98 -18.69 -10.96
CA PHE A 303 -18.72 -17.96 -9.73
C PHE A 303 -19.91 -18.05 -8.79
N ASP A 304 -19.70 -18.58 -7.59
CA ASP A 304 -20.71 -18.68 -6.55
C ASP A 304 -20.21 -17.99 -5.27
N PRO A 305 -20.60 -16.73 -5.01
CA PRO A 305 -20.12 -15.98 -3.86
C PRO A 305 -20.55 -16.60 -2.52
N ALA A 306 -21.59 -17.46 -2.50
CA ALA A 306 -22.05 -18.11 -1.28
C ALA A 306 -21.15 -19.28 -0.83
N LYS A 307 -20.33 -19.84 -1.75
CA LYS A 307 -19.40 -20.94 -1.46
C LYS A 307 -18.03 -20.48 -0.96
N ILE A 308 -17.80 -19.17 -0.88
CA ILE A 308 -16.50 -18.61 -0.51
C ILE A 308 -16.38 -18.59 1.03
N ASP A 309 -15.62 -19.54 1.58
CA ASP A 309 -15.34 -19.61 3.02
C ASP A 309 -14.33 -18.54 3.46
N LEU A 310 -14.83 -17.48 4.10
CA LEU A 310 -14.03 -16.37 4.62
C LEU A 310 -13.03 -16.75 5.72
N ASN A 311 -13.30 -17.82 6.48
CA ASN A 311 -12.41 -18.27 7.55
C ASN A 311 -11.20 -19.03 6.98
N HIS A 312 -11.38 -19.74 5.86
CA HIS A 312 -10.30 -20.40 5.14
C HIS A 312 -9.22 -19.40 4.68
N TYR A 313 -9.63 -18.24 4.16
CA TYR A 313 -8.70 -17.22 3.66
C TYR A 313 -7.93 -16.49 4.76
N ARG A 314 -8.53 -16.29 5.95
CA ARG A 314 -7.83 -15.70 7.11
C ARG A 314 -6.75 -16.63 7.67
N LYS A 315 -6.98 -17.96 7.64
CA LYS A 315 -6.02 -18.97 8.14
C LYS A 315 -4.90 -19.29 7.14
N ASN A 316 -5.17 -19.24 5.84
CA ASN A 316 -4.20 -19.65 4.81
C ASN A 316 -3.13 -18.62 4.43
N ARG A 317 -3.02 -17.48 5.13
CA ARG A 317 -1.83 -16.60 5.04
C ARG A 317 -0.50 -17.35 5.29
N HIS A 318 -0.56 -18.52 5.92
CA HIS A 318 0.59 -19.36 6.24
C HIS A 318 0.79 -20.56 5.31
N VAL A 319 -0.21 -20.96 4.51
CA VAL A 319 -0.17 -22.26 3.80
C VAL A 319 0.69 -22.23 2.53
N LEU A 320 0.97 -21.05 1.96
CA LEU A 320 1.99 -20.91 0.90
C LEU A 320 3.43 -20.85 1.45
N ASN A 321 3.63 -20.67 2.76
CA ASN A 321 4.96 -20.74 3.39
C ASN A 321 5.35 -22.17 3.81
N GLN A 322 4.44 -23.14 3.70
CA GLN A 322 4.66 -24.54 4.12
C GLN A 322 4.99 -25.48 2.94
N ALA A 323 5.30 -24.92 1.76
CA ALA A 323 5.87 -25.67 0.64
C ALA A 323 7.41 -25.57 0.57
N GLU A 324 8.05 -24.96 1.58
CA GLU A 324 9.51 -24.85 1.75
C GLU A 324 10.02 -25.51 3.06
N GLU A 325 9.27 -26.48 3.60
CA GLU A 325 9.77 -27.49 4.55
C GLU A 325 9.58 -28.87 3.90
#